data_AF-A0A1V2RPC3-F1
#
_entry.id   AF-A0A1V2RPC3-F1
#
_cell.length_a   1.000
_cell.length_b   1.000
_cell.length_c   1.000
_cell.angle_alpha   90.00
_cell.angle_beta   90.00
_cell.angle_gamma   90.00
#
_symmetry.space_group_name_H-M   'P 1'
#
loop_
_entity.id
_entity.type
_entity.pdbx_description
1 polymer ?
#
loop_
_entity_poly.entity_id
_entity_poly.type
_entity_poly.pdbx_seq_one_letter_code
_entity_poly.pdbx_strand_id
1 'polypeptide(L)'
;MYRVTVPASALAGDGEVRLRPRYTGDAARAHIGGRLVADHFWYRPEWEIGLRRFADAAARHGVEIRVLPLDPASRVHVDASAREGLDAARNRAAVETAELAGVPRASLRGAGDERA
;
A
#
# COMPACT_ATOMS: atom_id res chain seq x y z
N MET A 1 6.48 10.45 -8.48
CA MET A 1 7.05 9.52 -7.49
C MET A 1 6.98 10.19 -6.13
N TYR A 2 6.59 9.45 -5.09
CA TYR A 2 6.50 9.92 -3.71
C TYR A 2 7.30 8.97 -2.80
N ARG A 3 8.11 9.49 -1.88
CA ARG A 3 8.94 8.67 -0.98
C ARG A 3 8.45 8.77 0.45
N VAL A 4 8.27 7.61 1.08
CA VAL A 4 7.91 7.48 2.49
C VAL A 4 9.14 7.02 3.26
N THR A 5 9.59 7.84 4.22
CA THR A 5 10.60 7.43 5.18
C THR A 5 9.95 6.57 6.25
N VAL A 6 10.54 5.42 6.57
CA VAL A 6 10.03 4.52 7.59
C VAL A 6 11.02 4.51 8.76
N PRO A 7 10.69 5.12 9.91
CA PRO A 7 11.55 5.08 11.08
C PRO A 7 11.75 3.64 11.57
N ALA A 8 12.98 3.24 11.87
CA ALA A 8 13.26 1.91 12.42
C ALA A 8 12.48 1.65 13.73
N SER A 9 12.28 2.70 14.54
CA SER A 9 11.47 2.63 15.77
C SER A 9 10.02 2.25 15.52
N ALA A 10 9.44 2.59 14.37
CA ALA A 10 8.07 2.18 14.02
C ALA A 10 7.97 0.66 13.81
N LEU A 11 9.08 0.01 13.40
CA LEU A 11 9.15 -1.40 13.04
C LEU A 11 9.68 -2.30 14.18
N ALA A 12 10.05 -1.74 15.32
CA ALA A 12 10.78 -2.44 16.37
C ALA A 12 9.92 -3.35 17.28
N GLY A 13 8.59 -3.29 17.16
CA GLY A 13 7.67 -4.08 18.00
C GLY A 13 7.18 -5.38 17.36
N ASP A 14 6.54 -6.24 18.14
CA ASP A 14 5.98 -7.54 17.70
C ASP A 14 4.68 -7.42 16.87
N GLY A 15 4.17 -6.20 16.74
CA GLY A 15 3.01 -5.86 15.92
C GLY A 15 3.31 -5.85 14.43
N GLU A 16 2.28 -5.63 13.63
CA GLU A 16 2.42 -5.35 12.20
C GLU A 16 2.47 -3.84 11.98
N VAL A 17 3.23 -3.41 10.96
CA VAL A 17 3.15 -2.03 10.45
C VAL A 17 2.64 -2.10 9.02
N ARG A 18 1.61 -1.32 8.74
CA ARG A 18 1.05 -1.16 7.40
C ARG A 18 1.29 0.25 6.88
N LEU A 19 1.77 0.35 5.65
CA LEU A 19 1.73 1.59 4.90
C LEU A 19 0.37 1.69 4.19
N ARG A 20 -0.29 2.83 4.32
CA ARG A 20 -1.59 3.13 3.70
C ARG A 20 -1.50 4.35 2.78
N PRO A 21 -1.13 4.17 1.51
CA PRO A 21 -1.17 5.25 0.54
C PRO A 21 -2.60 5.48 0.04
N ARG A 22 -3.04 6.74 0.00
CA ARG A 22 -4.15 7.19 -0.84
C ARG A 22 -3.61 7.88 -2.07
N TYR A 23 -4.21 7.59 -3.22
CA TYR A 23 -3.75 8.14 -4.48
C TYR A 23 -4.90 8.32 -5.48
N THR A 24 -4.73 9.29 -6.37
CA THR A 24 -5.50 9.46 -7.59
C THR A 24 -4.65 8.97 -8.76
N GLY A 25 -5.15 8.00 -9.54
CA GLY A 25 -4.50 7.43 -10.72
C GLY A 25 -5.11 6.08 -11.07
N ASP A 26 -4.62 5.45 -12.14
CA ASP A 26 -5.13 4.14 -12.60
C ASP A 26 -4.60 2.99 -11.71
N ALA A 27 -3.28 2.99 -11.52
CA ALA A 27 -2.61 2.02 -10.68
C ALA A 27 -1.50 2.68 -9.86
N ALA A 28 -1.10 2.04 -8.77
CA ALA A 28 0.06 2.45 -7.97
C ALA A 28 1.00 1.27 -7.74
N ARG A 29 2.28 1.57 -7.58
CA ARG A 29 3.36 0.61 -7.33
C ARG A 29 4.22 1.07 -6.18
N ALA A 30 4.52 0.17 -5.25
CA ALA A 30 5.42 0.39 -4.14
C ALA A 30 6.76 -0.29 -4.40
N HIS A 31 7.84 0.45 -4.26
CA HIS A 31 9.20 -0.06 -4.40
C HIS A 31 10.01 0.17 -3.13
N ILE A 32 10.94 -0.74 -2.82
CA ILE A 32 11.91 -0.61 -1.73
C ILE A 32 13.28 -0.91 -2.30
N GLY A 33 14.21 0.05 -2.22
CA GLY A 33 15.54 -0.08 -2.82
C GLY A 33 15.47 -0.39 -4.33
N GLY A 34 14.50 0.18 -5.04
CA GLY A 34 14.28 -0.06 -6.48
C GLY A 34 13.53 -1.35 -6.84
N ARG A 35 13.25 -2.24 -5.89
CA ARG A 35 12.50 -3.49 -6.13
C ARG A 35 11.00 -3.27 -5.94
N LEU A 36 10.18 -3.69 -6.89
CA LEU A 36 8.71 -3.71 -6.74
C LEU A 36 8.32 -4.72 -5.65
N VAL A 37 7.58 -4.25 -4.64
CA VAL A 37 7.16 -5.08 -3.48
C VAL A 37 5.64 -5.25 -3.37
N ALA A 38 4.87 -4.33 -3.97
CA ALA A 38 3.43 -4.40 -4.08
C ALA A 38 2.96 -3.46 -5.20
N ASP A 39 1.81 -3.78 -5.80
CA ASP A 39 1.06 -2.90 -6.68
C ASP A 39 -0.43 -2.91 -6.31
N HIS A 40 -1.16 -1.96 -6.88
CA HIS A 40 -2.58 -1.79 -6.64
C HIS A 40 -3.24 -1.17 -7.86
N PHE A 41 -4.27 -1.83 -8.38
CA PHE A 41 -5.22 -1.22 -9.32
C PHE A 41 -6.34 -0.62 -8.48
N TRP A 42 -6.80 0.59 -8.78
CA TRP A 42 -7.79 1.22 -7.91
C TRP A 42 -9.19 0.59 -8.09
N TYR A 43 -9.77 0.06 -7.01
CA TYR A 43 -11.13 -0.53 -7.00
C TYR A 43 -12.00 -0.08 -5.81
N ARG A 44 -11.69 1.10 -5.22
CA ARG A 44 -12.23 1.74 -3.99
C ARG A 44 -11.51 1.44 -2.67
N PRO A 45 -11.28 0.20 -2.23
CA PRO A 45 -10.66 -0.06 -0.93
C PRO A 45 -9.32 0.64 -0.74
N GLU A 46 -8.99 0.92 0.52
CA GLU A 46 -7.69 1.45 0.88
C GLU A 46 -6.61 0.41 0.54
N TRP A 47 -5.55 0.90 -0.09
CA TRP A 47 -4.39 0.08 -0.35
C TRP A 47 -3.55 -0.02 0.92
N GLU A 48 -3.37 -1.24 1.43
CA GLU A 48 -2.51 -1.51 2.57
C GLU A 48 -1.31 -2.38 2.19
N ILE A 49 -0.12 -1.99 2.62
CA ILE A 49 1.12 -2.71 2.39
C ILE A 49 1.74 -3.10 3.73
N GLY A 50 1.78 -4.39 4.04
CA GLY A 50 2.48 -4.89 5.23
C GLY A 50 4.00 -4.77 5.09
N LEU A 51 4.64 -4.06 6.02
CA LEU A 51 6.07 -3.76 5.95
C LEU A 51 6.96 -4.78 6.69
N ARG A 52 6.41 -5.65 7.54
CA ARG A 52 7.20 -6.55 8.40
C ARG A 52 8.24 -7.38 7.65
N ARG A 53 7.84 -8.00 6.53
CA ARG A 53 8.75 -8.81 5.70
C ARG A 53 9.83 -8.00 4.98
N PHE A 54 9.70 -6.67 4.99
CA PHE A 54 10.62 -5.73 4.37
C PHE A 54 11.22 -4.77 5.40
N ALA A 55 11.13 -5.04 6.71
CA ALA A 55 11.43 -4.08 7.76
C ALA A 55 12.81 -3.44 7.60
N ASP A 56 13.87 -4.25 7.47
CA ASP A 56 15.24 -3.75 7.30
C ASP A 56 15.42 -2.91 6.03
N ALA A 57 14.85 -3.38 4.93
CA ALA A 57 14.95 -2.69 3.64
C ALA A 57 14.14 -1.39 3.64
N ALA A 58 12.95 -1.38 4.25
CA ALA A 58 12.09 -0.22 4.40
C ALA A 58 12.71 0.83 5.33
N ALA A 59 13.34 0.42 6.44
CA ALA A 59 14.05 1.32 7.32
C ALA A 59 15.28 1.96 6.63
N ARG A 60 16.01 1.17 5.83
CA ARG A 60 17.21 1.63 5.12
C ARG A 60 16.92 2.51 3.91
N HIS A 61 15.90 2.14 3.12
CA HIS A 61 15.65 2.77 1.81
C HIS A 61 14.36 3.59 1.77
N GLY A 62 13.47 3.46 2.75
CA GLY A 62 12.10 3.95 2.63
C GLY A 62 11.29 3.17 1.60
N VAL A 63 10.06 3.63 1.35
CA VAL A 63 9.16 3.08 0.34
C VAL A 63 8.88 4.14 -0.72
N GLU A 64 9.08 3.82 -1.99
CA GLU A 64 8.74 4.68 -3.12
C GLU A 64 7.38 4.28 -3.69
N ILE A 65 6.43 5.21 -3.68
CA ILE A 65 5.13 5.06 -4.31
C ILE A 65 5.15 5.74 -5.69
N ARG A 66 4.80 4.98 -6.71
CA ARG A 66 4.71 5.44 -8.10
C ARG A 66 3.29 5.22 -8.58
N VAL A 67 2.58 6.32 -8.84
CA VAL A 67 1.22 6.30 -9.37
C VAL A 67 1.31 6.40 -10.89
N LEU A 68 0.62 5.51 -11.59
CA LEU A 68 0.50 5.47 -13.03
C LEU A 68 -0.77 6.22 -13.45
N PRO A 69 -0.68 7.11 -14.45
CA PRO A 69 -1.86 7.78 -15.00
C PRO A 69 -2.75 6.79 -15.74
N LEU A 70 -4.04 7.12 -15.83
CA LEU A 70 -4.93 6.42 -16.74
C LEU A 70 -4.55 6.73 -18.18
N ASP A 71 -4.51 5.70 -19.03
CA ASP A 71 -4.35 5.89 -20.47
C ASP A 71 -5.51 6.77 -21.00
N PRO A 72 -5.24 7.90 -21.67
CA PRO A 72 -6.28 8.76 -22.25
C PRO A 72 -7.22 8.01 -23.21
N ALA A 73 -6.73 6.97 -23.89
CA ALA A 73 -7.51 6.13 -24.79
C ALA A 73 -8.28 5.02 -24.08
N SER A 74 -8.13 4.89 -22.75
CA SER A 74 -8.84 3.88 -21.95
C SER A 74 -10.36 4.05 -22.05
N ARG A 75 -11.01 2.97 -22.48
CA ARG A 75 -12.48 2.85 -22.59
C ARG A 75 -13.10 2.07 -21.43
N VAL A 76 -12.37 1.91 -20.32
CA VAL A 76 -12.85 1.11 -19.18
C VAL A 76 -14.18 1.68 -18.67
N HIS A 77 -15.15 0.80 -18.44
CA HIS A 77 -16.44 1.16 -17.87
C HIS A 77 -16.42 0.81 -16.38
N VAL A 78 -16.82 1.77 -15.55
CA VAL A 78 -16.91 1.63 -14.09
C VAL A 78 -18.32 1.96 -13.63
N ASP A 79 -18.71 1.40 -12.50
CA ASP A 79 -19.93 1.77 -11.79
C ASP A 79 -19.99 3.28 -11.50
N ALA A 80 -21.20 3.84 -11.40
CA ALA A 80 -21.41 5.27 -11.19
C ALA A 80 -20.64 5.80 -9.96
N SER A 81 -20.57 5.01 -8.88
CA SER A 81 -19.83 5.39 -7.66
C SER A 81 -18.32 5.53 -7.84
N ALA A 82 -17.75 4.96 -8.90
CA ALA A 82 -16.32 5.02 -9.21
C ALA A 82 -15.99 6.03 -10.33
N ARG A 83 -17.01 6.68 -10.92
CA ARG A 83 -16.84 7.56 -12.08
C ARG A 83 -15.99 8.78 -11.76
N GLU A 84 -16.23 9.42 -10.61
CA GLU A 84 -15.47 10.59 -10.19
C GLU A 84 -13.97 10.29 -10.06
N GLY A 85 -13.62 9.15 -9.45
CA GLY A 85 -12.23 8.72 -9.33
C GLY A 85 -11.58 8.42 -10.68
N LEU A 86 -12.32 7.79 -11.60
CA LEU A 86 -11.84 7.55 -12.98
C LEU A 86 -11.59 8.87 -13.73
N ASP A 87 -12.50 9.84 -13.61
CA ASP A 87 -12.37 11.15 -14.26
C ASP A 87 -11.23 11.98 -13.68
N ALA A 88 -10.98 11.87 -12.37
CA ALA A 88 -9.81 12.45 -11.73
C ALA A 88 -8.51 11.80 -12.24
N ALA A 89 -8.48 10.47 -12.37
CA ALA A 89 -7.31 9.72 -12.85
C ALA A 89 -6.94 10.01 -14.32
N ARG A 90 -7.88 10.51 -15.14
CA ARG A 90 -7.61 10.97 -16.51
C ARG A 90 -6.66 12.16 -16.58
N ASN A 91 -6.70 13.03 -15.56
CA ASN A 91 -6.00 14.30 -15.57
C ASN A 91 -4.90 14.38 -14.51
N ARG A 92 -4.81 13.38 -13.62
CA ARG A 92 -3.92 13.41 -12.46
C ARG A 92 -3.40 12.02 -12.10
N ALA A 93 -2.12 11.96 -11.77
CA ALA A 93 -1.47 10.82 -11.12
C ALA A 93 -0.68 11.32 -9.91
N ALA A 94 -1.20 11.14 -8.71
CA ALA A 94 -0.61 11.69 -7.49
C ALA A 94 -0.90 10.85 -6.26
N VAL A 95 0.05 10.83 -5.32
CA VAL A 95 -0.19 10.39 -3.94
C VAL A 95 -0.84 11.55 -3.20
N GLU A 96 -1.92 11.27 -2.50
CA GLU A 96 -2.67 12.23 -1.68
C GLU A 96 -2.17 12.20 -0.24
N THR A 97 -2.10 11.01 0.34
CA THR A 97 -1.57 10.76 1.67
C THR A 97 -0.80 9.45 1.70
N ALA A 98 0.09 9.28 2.68
CA ALA A 98 0.76 8.03 2.96
C ALA A 98 1.03 7.91 4.45
N GLU A 99 0.37 6.95 5.11
CA GLU A 99 0.38 6.83 6.56
C GLU A 99 0.93 5.49 7.02
N LEU A 100 1.67 5.49 8.12
CA LEU A 100 2.10 4.27 8.80
C LEU A 100 1.12 3.96 9.93
N ALA A 101 0.50 2.79 9.87
CA ALA A 101 -0.44 2.31 10.88
C ALA A 101 0.15 1.07 11.59
N GLY A 102 0.33 1.17 12.90
CA GLY A 102 0.61 0.02 13.76
C GLY A 102 -0.63 -0.83 13.97
N VAL A 103 -0.52 -2.14 13.82
CA VAL A 103 -1.62 -3.09 13.96
C VAL A 103 -1.22 -4.15 14.99
N PRO A 104 -1.95 -4.28 16.11
CA PRO A 104 -1.68 -5.32 17.10
C PRO A 104 -1.79 -6.71 16.49
N ARG A 105 -0.96 -7.64 16.97
CA ARG A 105 -1.00 -9.04 16.57
C ARG A 105 -1.35 -9.92 17.75
N ALA A 106 -2.37 -10.75 17.58
CA ALA A 106 -2.68 -11.85 18.47
C ALA A 106 -2.48 -13.18 17.71
N SER A 107 -1.96 -14.19 18.40
CA SER A 107 -1.86 -15.55 17.87
C SER A 107 -2.86 -16.42 18.61
N LEU A 108 -3.71 -17.14 17.87
CA LEU A 108 -4.62 -18.11 18.44
C LEU A 108 -3.93 -19.47 18.45
N ARG A 109 -3.90 -20.15 19.60
CA ARG A 109 -3.52 -21.57 19.69
C ARG A 109 -4.80 -22.39 19.71
N GLY A 110 -4.88 -23.40 18.85
CA GLY A 110 -6.00 -24.35 18.89
C GLY A 110 -5.88 -25.27 20.11
N ALA A 111 -7.00 -25.57 20.76
CA ALA A 111 -7.06 -26.61 21.80
C ALA A 111 -7.02 -27.98 21.10
N GLY A 112 -5.82 -28.52 20.90
CA GLY A 112 -5.65 -29.81 20.23
C GLY A 112 -4.26 -30.45 20.31
N ASP A 113 -3.32 -29.87 21.07
CA ASP A 113 -1.95 -30.41 21.21
C ASP A 113 -1.78 -31.15 22.55
N GLU A 114 -2.80 -31.91 22.94
CA GLU A 114 -2.75 -32.90 24.02
C GLU A 114 -3.20 -34.26 23.48
N ARG A 115 -2.50 -34.85 22.51
CA ARG A 115 -2.46 -36.33 22.36
C ARG A 115 -1.15 -36.81 21.74
N ALA A 116 -0.50 -37.66 22.55
CA ALA A 116 0.56 -38.64 22.29
C ALA A 116 2.02 -38.15 22.43
#